data_AF-A0A523F9E1-F1
#
_entry.id   AF-A0A523F9E1-F1
#
_cell.length_a   1.000
_cell.length_b   1.000
_cell.length_c   1.000
_cell.angle_alpha   90.00
_cell.angle_beta   90.00
_cell.angle_gamma   90.00
#
_symmetry.space_group_name_H-M   'P 1'
#
loop_
_entity.id
_entity.type
_entity.pdbx_description
1 polymer ?
#
loop_
_entity_poly.entity_id
_entity_poly.type
_entity_poly.pdbx_seq_one_letter_code
_entity_poly.pdbx_strand_id
1 'polypeptide(L)'
;MKTILFASACLILVSGPALACRGTTEYPDTAKKIEQSTLSPERREDLLRQLNRGDVMHKEAHRTRDMGLMGESIGILDGINAQIGN
;
A
#
# COMPACT_ATOMS: atom_id res chain seq x y z
N MET A 1 -35.71 20.85 28.72
CA MET A 1 -34.58 20.11 29.35
C MET A 1 -34.51 18.76 28.61
N LYS A 2 -33.80 18.61 27.49
CA LYS A 2 -32.35 18.63 27.22
C LYS A 2 -31.59 17.51 27.93
N THR A 3 -31.62 16.31 27.35
CA THR A 3 -30.58 15.27 27.51
C THR A 3 -30.44 14.52 26.19
N ILE A 4 -29.64 15.09 25.27
CA ILE A 4 -29.04 14.34 24.17
C ILE A 4 -27.80 13.67 24.78
N LEU A 5 -27.84 12.36 25.00
CA LEU A 5 -26.66 11.60 25.40
C LEU A 5 -25.94 11.14 24.13
N PHE A 6 -24.85 11.85 23.86
CA PHE A 6 -23.78 11.51 22.95
C PHE A 6 -23.30 10.06 23.18
N ALA A 7 -23.64 9.16 22.27
CA ALA A 7 -22.92 7.90 22.06
C ALA A 7 -22.15 8.01 20.74
N SER A 8 -21.20 8.95 20.70
CA SER A 8 -20.33 9.20 19.56
C SER A 8 -18.89 9.15 20.04
N ALA A 9 -18.41 7.95 20.37
CA ALA A 9 -17.01 7.71 20.68
C ALA A 9 -16.68 6.23 20.45
N CYS A 10 -16.00 5.96 19.32
CA CYS A 10 -15.12 4.82 19.01
C CYS A 10 -15.25 4.40 17.53
N LEU A 11 -14.89 5.29 16.61
CA LEU A 11 -14.71 4.94 15.18
C LEU A 11 -13.39 5.45 14.63
N ILE A 12 -12.31 5.33 15.40
CA ILE A 12 -10.96 5.58 14.90
C ILE A 12 -10.08 4.57 15.60
N LEU A 13 -9.65 3.49 14.94
CA LEU A 13 -8.48 2.63 15.31
C LEU A 13 -8.37 1.30 14.51
N VAL A 14 -8.79 1.20 13.23
CA VAL A 14 -8.67 -0.09 12.50
C VAL A 14 -8.05 -0.03 11.09
N SER A 15 -7.60 1.13 10.59
CA SER A 15 -6.96 1.17 9.26
C SER A 15 -5.48 0.72 9.24
N GLY A 16 -4.78 0.81 10.37
CA GLY A 16 -3.36 0.45 10.48
C GLY A 16 -3.04 -1.04 10.20
N PRO A 17 -3.76 -2.00 10.81
CA PRO A 17 -3.52 -3.43 10.58
C PRO A 17 -3.80 -3.87 9.15
N ALA A 18 -4.81 -3.27 8.50
CA ALA A 18 -5.20 -3.63 7.14
C ALA A 18 -4.13 -3.23 6.11
N LEU A 19 -3.55 -2.03 6.25
CA LEU A 19 -2.48 -1.55 5.36
C LEU A 19 -1.18 -2.34 5.52
N ALA A 20 -0.84 -2.67 6.77
CA ALA A 20 0.36 -3.44 7.10
C ALA A 20 0.32 -4.85 6.50
N CYS A 21 -0.84 -5.51 6.52
CA CYS A 21 -0.99 -6.84 5.93
C CYS A 21 -1.16 -6.79 4.41
N ARG A 22 -1.80 -5.76 3.86
CA ARG A 22 -2.07 -5.61 2.41
C ARG A 22 -0.81 -5.73 1.56
N GLY A 23 0.24 -4.99 1.89
CA GLY A 23 1.49 -4.98 1.11
C GLY A 23 2.11 -6.37 0.99
N THR A 24 2.02 -7.20 2.03
CA THR A 24 2.60 -8.55 2.02
C THR A 24 2.05 -9.45 0.92
N THR A 25 0.79 -9.25 0.52
CA THR A 25 0.14 -9.99 -0.57
C THR A 25 0.25 -9.24 -1.89
N GLU A 26 0.00 -7.93 -1.88
CA GLU A 26 -0.13 -7.18 -3.13
C GLU A 26 1.19 -6.86 -3.81
N TYR A 27 2.30 -6.70 -3.08
CA TYR A 27 3.61 -6.48 -3.73
C TYR A 27 4.00 -7.65 -4.67
N PRO A 28 3.97 -8.92 -4.20
CA PRO A 28 4.20 -10.08 -5.08
C PRO A 28 3.22 -10.17 -6.26
N ASP A 29 1.95 -9.84 -6.04
CA ASP A 29 0.93 -9.95 -7.09
C ASP A 29 1.06 -8.85 -8.15
N THR A 30 1.35 -7.61 -7.74
CA THR A 30 1.64 -6.51 -8.67
C THR A 30 2.92 -6.77 -9.47
N ALA A 31 3.94 -7.41 -8.87
CA ALA A 31 5.15 -7.80 -9.60
C ALA A 31 4.83 -8.75 -10.77
N LYS A 32 4.05 -9.81 -10.51
CA LYS A 32 3.60 -10.76 -11.55
C LYS A 32 2.80 -10.05 -12.65
N LYS A 33 1.91 -9.12 -12.28
CA LYS A 33 1.11 -8.36 -13.26
C LYS A 33 1.99 -7.46 -14.14
N ILE A 34 3.02 -6.82 -13.59
CA ILE A 34 3.98 -6.05 -14.39
C ILE A 34 4.73 -6.96 -15.35
N GLU A 35 5.23 -8.11 -14.89
CA GLU A 35 5.95 -9.07 -15.73
C GLU A 35 5.10 -9.62 -16.88
N GLN A 36 3.80 -9.84 -16.63
CA GLN A 36 2.84 -10.34 -17.61
C GLN A 36 2.22 -9.24 -18.49
N SER A 37 2.53 -7.97 -18.22
CA SER A 37 1.94 -6.84 -18.95
C SER A 37 2.48 -6.72 -20.38
N THR A 38 1.67 -6.11 -21.24
CA THR A 38 2.05 -5.77 -22.63
C THR A 38 2.85 -4.48 -22.74
N LEU A 39 3.35 -3.94 -21.61
CA LEU A 39 4.15 -2.71 -21.58
C LEU A 39 5.48 -2.88 -22.34
N SER A 40 6.14 -1.78 -22.69
CA SER A 40 7.50 -1.89 -23.24
C SER A 40 8.46 -2.48 -22.19
N PRO A 41 9.56 -3.12 -22.61
CA PRO A 41 10.58 -3.60 -21.69
C PRO A 41 11.09 -2.52 -20.74
N GLU A 42 11.37 -1.31 -21.23
CA GLU A 42 11.85 -0.22 -20.37
C GLU A 42 10.80 0.18 -19.34
N ARG A 43 9.51 0.20 -19.74
CA ARG A 43 8.44 0.57 -18.81
C ARG A 43 8.22 -0.49 -17.75
N ARG A 44 8.28 -1.78 -18.09
CA ARG A 44 8.22 -2.86 -17.09
C ARG A 44 9.37 -2.75 -16.10
N GLU A 45 10.59 -2.58 -16.59
CA GLU A 45 11.77 -2.46 -15.73
C GLU A 45 11.63 -1.26 -14.78
N ASP A 46 11.14 -0.13 -15.27
CA ASP A 46 10.91 1.04 -14.46
C ASP A 46 9.87 0.81 -13.35
N LEU A 47 8.73 0.19 -13.68
CA LEU A 47 7.71 -0.14 -12.70
C LEU A 47 8.21 -1.17 -11.68
N LEU A 48 9.01 -2.16 -12.08
CA LEU A 48 9.62 -3.13 -11.17
C LEU A 48 10.60 -2.46 -10.20
N ARG A 49 11.39 -1.47 -10.65
CA ARG A 49 12.27 -0.69 -9.76
C ARG A 49 11.47 0.13 -8.75
N GLN A 50 10.39 0.78 -9.19
CA GLN A 50 9.50 1.51 -8.29
C GLN A 50 8.83 0.56 -7.27
N LEU A 51 8.35 -0.59 -7.74
CA LEU A 51 7.72 -1.61 -6.90
C LEU A 51 8.68 -2.14 -5.85
N ASN A 52 9.92 -2.46 -6.24
CA ASN A 52 10.97 -2.91 -5.32
C ASN A 52 11.30 -1.83 -4.27
N ARG A 53 11.36 -0.55 -4.66
CA ARG A 53 11.55 0.55 -3.71
C ARG A 53 10.40 0.61 -2.70
N GLY A 54 9.16 0.45 -3.16
CA GLY A 54 7.98 0.37 -2.30
C GLY A 54 8.04 -0.81 -1.33
N ASP A 55 8.37 -2.01 -1.81
CA ASP A 55 8.43 -3.23 -0.98
C ASP A 55 9.52 -3.15 0.09
N VAL A 56 10.72 -2.67 -0.26
CA VAL A 56 11.79 -2.41 0.71
C VAL A 56 11.32 -1.42 1.79
N MET A 57 10.66 -0.34 1.38
CA MET A 57 10.09 0.66 2.27
C MET A 57 9.01 0.06 3.20
N HIS A 58 8.14 -0.79 2.65
CA HIS A 58 7.08 -1.48 3.41
C HIS A 58 7.65 -2.42 4.47
N LYS A 59 8.66 -3.22 4.11
CA LYS A 59 9.38 -4.11 5.03
C LYS A 59 10.09 -3.33 6.14
N GLU A 60 10.70 -2.19 5.79
CA GLU A 60 11.32 -1.31 6.76
C GLU A 60 10.29 -0.71 7.72
N ALA A 61 9.13 -0.28 7.21
CA ALA A 61 8.03 0.24 8.02
C ALA A 61 7.53 -0.80 9.04
N HIS A 62 7.46 -2.09 8.66
CA HIS A 62 7.17 -3.18 9.60
C HIS A 62 8.26 -3.30 10.68
N ARG A 63 9.54 -3.23 10.28
CA ARG A 63 10.68 -3.37 11.19
C ARG A 63 10.73 -2.25 12.23
N THR A 64 10.44 -1.02 11.81
CA THR A 64 10.55 0.18 12.65
C THR A 64 9.22 0.61 13.28
N ARG A 65 8.11 -0.02 12.88
CA ARG A 65 6.73 0.39 13.23
C ARG A 65 6.40 1.81 12.78
N ASP A 66 7.02 2.26 11.68
CA ASP A 66 6.80 3.58 11.11
C ASP A 66 5.55 3.57 10.21
N MET A 67 4.45 4.10 10.74
CA MET A 67 3.18 4.16 10.01
C MET A 67 3.16 5.20 8.88
N GLY A 68 4.05 6.20 8.91
CA GLY A 68 4.20 7.16 7.81
C GLY A 68 4.86 6.48 6.62
N LEU A 69 5.98 5.80 6.88
CA LEU A 69 6.69 4.99 5.88
C LEU A 69 5.81 3.87 5.32
N MET A 70 4.97 3.26 6.17
CA MET A 70 3.94 2.30 5.75
C MET A 70 2.99 2.92 4.72
N GLY A 71 2.43 4.08 5.02
CA GLY A 71 1.52 4.79 4.12
C GLY A 71 2.18 5.18 2.79
N GLU A 72 3.41 5.69 2.83
CA GLU A 72 4.18 6.02 1.63
C GLU A 72 4.44 4.80 0.75
N SER A 73 4.80 3.67 1.37
CA SER A 73 5.00 2.42 0.63
C SER A 73 3.72 2.00 -0.09
N ILE A 74 2.57 2.03 0.60
CA ILE A 74 1.28 1.66 -0.01
C ILE A 74 0.88 2.66 -1.11
N GLY A 75 1.19 3.94 -0.97
CA GLY A 75 0.96 4.94 -2.02
C GLY A 75 1.73 4.64 -3.31
N ILE A 76 2.97 4.14 -3.21
CA ILE A 76 3.73 3.68 -4.38
C ILE A 76 3.04 2.49 -5.05
N LEU A 77 2.63 1.50 -4.26
CA LEU A 77 1.91 0.33 -4.76
C LEU A 77 0.61 0.72 -5.48
N ASP A 78 -0.19 1.62 -4.90
CA ASP A 78 -1.42 2.14 -5.48
C ASP A 78 -1.17 2.88 -6.79
N GLY A 79 -0.14 3.72 -6.83
CA GLY A 79 0.27 4.44 -8.02
C GLY A 79 0.68 3.51 -9.16
N ILE A 80 1.34 2.39 -8.86
CA ILE A 80 1.71 1.38 -9.86
C ILE A 80 0.48 0.63 -10.35
N ASN A 81 -0.39 0.17 -9.43
CA ASN A 81 -1.62 -0.53 -9.77
C ASN A 81 -2.51 0.29 -10.71
N ALA A 82 -2.67 1.59 -10.43
CA ALA A 82 -3.42 2.50 -11.29
C ALA A 82 -2.86 2.60 -12.72
N GLN A 83 -1.54 2.47 -12.89
CA GLN A 83 -0.89 2.55 -14.21
C GLN A 83 -1.02 1.26 -15.02
N ILE A 84 -1.13 0.11 -14.35
CA ILE A 84 -1.27 -1.20 -15.01
C ILE A 84 -2.72 -1.68 -15.09
N GLY A 85 -3.68 -0.85 -14.66
CA GLY A 85 -5.11 -1.14 -14.73
C GLY A 85 -5.59 -2.15 -13.68
N ASN A 86 -5.00 -2.12 -12.48
CA ASN A 86 -5.34 -3.00 -11.36
C ASN A 86 -6.06 -2.26 -10.24
#